data_AF-A0A846W439-F1
#
_entry.id   AF-A0A846W439-F1
#
_cell.length_a   1.000
_cell.length_b   1.000
_cell.length_c   1.000
_cell.angle_alpha   90.00
_cell.angle_beta   90.00
_cell.angle_gamma   90.00
#
_symmetry.space_group_name_H-M   'P 1'
#
loop_
_entity.id
_entity.type
_entity.pdbx_description
1 polymer ?
#
loop_
_entity_poly.entity_id
_entity_poly.type
_entity_poly.pdbx_seq_one_letter_code
_entity_poly.pdbx_strand_id
1 'polypeptide(L)'
;MSKLSVSTTKLNNASRAWKLDVAGELGFAANHIESLKHSMLQFGLYAGAWQSYTQAATYIQARLREGVTETTAVGDALFKVAEEFGAEDQDTMKKIETVSTGLDLPPQ
;
A
#
# COMPACT_ATOMS: atom_id res chain seq x y z
N MET A 1 -23.04 -6.80 12.61
CA MET A 1 -21.73 -6.26 12.19
C MET A 1 -21.79 -4.73 12.29
N SER A 2 -20.90 -4.11 13.05
CA SER A 2 -20.86 -2.64 13.19
C SER A 2 -20.36 -1.99 11.89
N LYS A 3 -20.76 -0.74 11.62
CA LYS A 3 -20.23 0.07 10.50
C LYS A 3 -18.70 0.21 10.58
N LEU A 4 -18.17 0.20 11.80
CA LEU A 4 -16.72 0.23 12.08
C LEU A 4 -16.05 -1.05 11.60
N SER A 5 -16.57 -2.23 11.97
CA SER A 5 -16.06 -3.54 11.49
C SER A 5 -16.03 -3.67 9.96
N VAL A 6 -17.07 -3.20 9.27
CA VAL A 6 -17.09 -3.15 7.79
C VAL A 6 -16.02 -2.21 7.24
N SER A 7 -15.81 -1.06 7.89
CA SER A 7 -14.80 -0.07 7.47
C SER A 7 -13.38 -0.60 7.68
N THR A 8 -13.10 -1.23 8.83
CA THR A 8 -11.82 -1.91 9.12
C THR A 8 -11.51 -3.00 8.09
N THR A 9 -12.51 -3.78 7.68
CA THR A 9 -12.35 -4.81 6.64
C THR A 9 -11.96 -4.19 5.29
N LYS A 10 -12.62 -3.09 4.91
CA LYS A 10 -12.29 -2.35 3.68
C LYS A 10 -10.89 -1.74 3.73
N LEU A 11 -10.48 -1.18 4.87
CA LEU A 11 -9.14 -0.62 5.07
C LEU A 11 -8.06 -1.71 4.96
N ASN A 12 -8.27 -2.87 5.56
CA ASN A 12 -7.35 -4.01 5.45
C ASN A 12 -7.23 -4.51 4.01
N ASN A 13 -8.33 -4.62 3.27
CA ASN A 13 -8.31 -5.03 1.88
C ASN A 13 -7.58 -3.98 1.01
N ALA A 14 -7.87 -2.69 1.21
CA ALA A 14 -7.22 -1.61 0.49
C ALA A 14 -5.71 -1.55 0.80
N SER A 15 -5.33 -1.74 2.07
CA SER A 15 -3.93 -1.82 2.49
C SER A 15 -3.16 -2.88 1.70
N ARG A 16 -3.71 -4.11 1.63
CA ARG A 16 -3.10 -5.21 0.88
C ARG A 16 -3.00 -4.91 -0.61
N ALA A 17 -4.06 -4.37 -1.21
CA ALA A 17 -4.05 -4.01 -2.63
C ALA A 17 -2.95 -3.00 -2.96
N TRP A 18 -2.79 -1.95 -2.14
CA TRP A 18 -1.72 -0.96 -2.34
C TRP A 18 -0.31 -1.54 -2.11
N LYS A 19 -0.14 -2.29 -1.03
CA LYS A 19 1.17 -2.78 -0.60
C LYS A 19 1.69 -3.98 -1.38
N LEU A 20 0.80 -4.87 -1.81
CA LEU A 20 1.17 -6.13 -2.45
C LEU A 20 0.98 -6.05 -3.96
N ASP A 21 -0.20 -5.64 -4.41
CA ASP A 21 -0.54 -5.70 -5.83
C ASP A 21 0.08 -4.51 -6.57
N VAL A 22 -0.25 -3.28 -6.17
CA VAL A 22 0.24 -2.07 -6.86
C VAL A 22 1.75 -1.94 -6.74
N ALA A 23 2.30 -2.07 -5.52
CA ALA A 23 3.75 -2.02 -5.32
C ALA A 23 4.47 -3.16 -6.08
N GLY A 24 3.87 -4.35 -6.13
CA GLY A 24 4.39 -5.49 -6.88
C GLY A 24 4.48 -5.21 -8.38
N GLU A 25 3.39 -4.73 -8.98
CA GLU A 25 3.32 -4.40 -10.41
C GLU A 25 4.28 -3.26 -10.79
N LEU A 26 4.38 -2.21 -9.95
CA LEU A 26 5.33 -1.11 -10.17
C LEU A 26 6.79 -1.60 -10.10
N GLY A 27 7.10 -2.46 -9.12
CA GLY A 27 8.42 -3.05 -8.98
C GLY A 27 8.76 -3.99 -10.14
N PHE A 28 7.80 -4.80 -10.57
CA PHE A 28 7.93 -5.66 -11.75
C PHE A 28 8.21 -4.83 -13.01
N ALA A 29 7.42 -3.79 -13.26
CA ALA A 29 7.62 -2.90 -14.39
C ALA A 29 9.00 -2.20 -14.35
N ALA A 30 9.44 -1.73 -13.17
CA ALA A 30 10.76 -1.12 -13.00
C ALA A 30 11.92 -2.05 -13.36
N ASN A 31 11.78 -3.35 -13.05
CA ASN A 31 12.79 -4.35 -13.40
C ASN A 31 12.81 -4.63 -14.91
N HIS A 32 11.65 -4.58 -15.58
CA HIS A 32 11.56 -4.83 -17.01
C HIS A 32 12.12 -3.68 -17.85
N ILE A 33 12.11 -2.45 -17.35
CA ILE A 33 12.73 -1.31 -18.06
C ILE A 33 14.23 -1.53 -18.29
N GLU A 34 14.92 -2.30 -17.46
CA GLU A 34 16.34 -2.59 -17.68
C GLU A 34 16.57 -3.30 -19.02
N SER A 35 15.66 -4.18 -19.42
CA SER A 35 15.72 -4.88 -20.72
C SER A 35 15.56 -3.94 -21.92
N LEU A 36 14.96 -2.77 -21.70
CA LEU A 36 14.74 -1.76 -22.73
C LEU A 36 15.98 -0.86 -22.90
N LYS A 37 16.91 -0.84 -21.95
CA LYS A 37 18.12 -0.02 -22.06
C LYS A 37 19.11 -0.66 -23.02
N HIS A 38 19.05 -0.23 -24.26
CA HIS A 38 20.01 -0.65 -25.29
C HIS A 38 21.35 0.08 -25.17
N SER A 39 22.43 -0.55 -25.63
CA SER A 39 23.73 0.11 -25.73
C SER A 39 23.77 1.09 -26.90
N MET A 40 24.70 2.05 -26.84
CA MET A 40 24.91 3.00 -27.94
C MET A 40 25.25 2.29 -29.25
N LEU A 41 26.02 1.20 -29.18
CA LEU A 41 26.36 0.35 -30.34
C LEU A 41 25.12 -0.31 -30.96
N GLN A 42 24.14 -0.72 -30.16
CA GLN A 42 22.87 -1.28 -30.64
C GLN A 42 22.01 -0.23 -31.36
N PHE A 43 22.15 1.06 -31.01
CA PHE A 43 21.47 2.17 -31.67
C PHE A 43 22.17 2.67 -32.95
N GLY A 44 23.44 2.30 -33.16
CA GLY A 44 24.19 2.59 -34.38
C GLY A 44 24.20 4.09 -34.74
N LEU A 45 23.75 4.39 -35.97
CA LEU A 45 23.70 5.76 -36.51
C LEU A 45 22.78 6.72 -35.73
N TYR A 46 21.90 6.19 -34.89
CA TYR A 46 20.96 6.97 -34.07
C TYR A 46 21.52 7.29 -32.66
N ALA A 47 22.84 7.31 -32.50
CA ALA A 47 23.53 7.66 -31.26
C ALA A 47 23.04 8.97 -30.60
N GLY A 48 22.65 9.98 -31.38
CA GLY A 48 22.07 11.22 -30.83
C GLY A 48 20.71 10.99 -30.15
N ALA A 49 19.88 10.09 -30.69
CA ALA A 49 18.61 9.70 -30.10
C ALA A 49 18.79 8.74 -28.91
N TRP A 50 19.83 7.91 -28.94
CA TRP A 50 20.16 6.96 -27.87
C TRP A 50 20.26 7.62 -26.50
N GLN A 51 20.94 8.78 -26.42
CA GLN A 51 21.14 9.45 -25.14
C GLN A 51 19.81 9.91 -24.51
N SER A 52 18.88 10.42 -25.33
CA SER A 52 17.55 10.84 -24.87
C SER A 52 16.70 9.65 -24.48
N TYR A 53 16.76 8.57 -25.27
CA TYR A 53 16.06 7.32 -24.99
C TYR A 53 16.49 6.69 -23.67
N THR A 54 17.79 6.50 -23.46
CA THR A 54 18.34 5.89 -22.24
C THR A 54 18.05 6.75 -21.01
N GLN A 55 18.08 8.08 -21.13
CA GLN A 55 17.68 8.98 -20.06
C GLN A 55 16.19 8.83 -19.72
N ALA A 56 15.30 8.79 -20.72
CA ALA A 56 13.88 8.58 -20.50
C ALA A 56 13.60 7.24 -19.83
N ALA A 57 14.22 6.16 -20.29
CA ALA A 57 14.10 4.84 -19.67
C ALA A 57 14.57 4.86 -18.20
N THR A 58 15.72 5.48 -17.92
CA THR A 58 16.24 5.62 -16.55
C THR A 58 15.31 6.43 -15.66
N TYR A 59 14.77 7.54 -16.18
CA TYR A 59 13.81 8.38 -15.46
C TYR A 59 12.53 7.62 -15.11
N ILE A 60 11.94 6.90 -16.08
CA ILE A 60 10.73 6.11 -15.85
C ILE A 60 11.00 5.02 -14.81
N GLN A 61 12.13 4.31 -14.91
CA GLN A 61 12.51 3.30 -13.92
C GLN A 61 12.61 3.89 -12.51
N ALA A 62 13.21 5.07 -12.35
CA ALA A 62 13.31 5.75 -11.06
C ALA A 62 11.93 6.12 -10.51
N ARG A 63 11.04 6.66 -11.34
CA ARG A 63 9.66 7.01 -10.94
C ARG A 63 8.84 5.79 -10.54
N LEU A 64 9.01 4.66 -11.23
CA LEU A 64 8.34 3.42 -10.84
C LEU A 64 8.84 2.92 -9.48
N ARG A 65 10.15 2.97 -9.21
CA ARG A 65 10.72 2.60 -7.91
C ARG A 65 10.25 3.50 -6.78
N GLU A 66 10.19 4.80 -7.02
CA GLU A 66 9.57 5.74 -6.07
C GLU A 66 8.11 5.39 -5.83
N GLY A 67 7.35 5.09 -6.89
CA GLY A 67 5.98 4.61 -6.80
C GLY A 67 5.84 3.40 -5.87
N VAL A 68 6.73 2.40 -5.96
CA VAL A 68 6.74 1.24 -5.04
C VAL A 68 6.82 1.68 -3.58
N THR A 69 7.72 2.61 -3.26
CA THR A 69 7.90 3.13 -1.90
C THR A 69 6.64 3.85 -1.41
N GLU A 70 6.11 4.75 -2.23
CA GLU A 70 4.92 5.55 -1.87
C GLU A 70 3.67 4.68 -1.70
N THR A 71 3.44 3.71 -2.60
CA THR A 71 2.27 2.82 -2.50
C THR A 71 2.38 1.86 -1.33
N THR A 72 3.60 1.44 -0.97
CA THR A 72 3.84 0.68 0.26
C THR A 72 3.48 1.52 1.48
N ALA A 73 3.90 2.79 1.53
CA ALA A 73 3.60 3.70 2.63
C ALA A 73 2.08 3.94 2.78
N VAL A 74 1.35 4.09 1.66
CA VAL A 74 -0.11 4.17 1.66
C VAL A 74 -0.72 2.89 2.26
N GLY A 75 -0.25 1.72 1.82
CA GLY A 75 -0.72 0.44 2.34
C GLY A 75 -0.48 0.28 3.84
N ASP A 76 0.70 0.69 4.32
CA ASP A 76 1.06 0.64 5.75
C ASP A 76 0.20 1.60 6.60
N ALA A 77 -0.05 2.82 6.09
CA ALA A 77 -0.92 3.77 6.77
C ALA A 77 -2.36 3.24 6.90
N LEU A 78 -2.91 2.65 5.83
CA LEU A 78 -4.24 2.05 5.85
C LEU A 78 -4.34 0.87 6.82
N PHE A 79 -3.29 0.05 6.88
CA PHE A 79 -3.21 -1.06 7.84
C PHE A 79 -3.24 -0.56 9.27
N LYS A 80 -2.41 0.45 9.58
CA LYS A 80 -2.31 1.02 10.93
C LYS A 80 -3.65 1.62 11.40
N VAL A 81 -4.34 2.36 10.52
CA VAL A 81 -5.69 2.89 10.85
C VAL A 81 -6.68 1.76 11.08
N ALA A 82 -6.61 0.67 10.33
CA ALA A 82 -7.46 -0.49 10.55
C ALA A 82 -7.19 -1.16 11.90
N GLU A 83 -5.93 -1.27 12.32
CA GLU A 83 -5.55 -1.80 13.64
C GLU A 83 -6.06 -0.91 14.79
N GLU A 84 -5.90 0.42 14.67
CA GLU A 84 -6.38 1.38 15.66
C GLU A 84 -7.91 1.29 15.83
N PHE A 85 -8.67 1.28 14.73
CA PHE A 85 -10.12 1.09 14.79
C PHE A 85 -10.54 -0.28 15.32
N GLY A 86 -9.78 -1.33 15.02
CA GLY A 86 -10.02 -2.66 15.58
C GLY A 86 -9.83 -2.70 17.10
N ALA A 87 -8.81 -2.01 17.61
CA ALA A 87 -8.54 -1.89 19.03
C ALA A 87 -9.63 -1.06 19.75
N GLU A 88 -10.08 0.04 19.15
CA GLU A 88 -11.17 0.87 19.68
C GLU A 88 -12.51 0.11 19.77
N ASP A 89 -12.85 -0.70 18.75
CA ASP A 89 -14.08 -1.50 18.77
C ASP A 89 -14.04 -2.55 19.89
N GLN A 90 -12.89 -3.21 20.09
CA GLN A 90 -12.71 -4.18 21.18
C GLN A 90 -12.78 -3.54 22.57
N ASP A 91 -12.16 -2.37 22.76
CA ASP A 91 -12.20 -1.65 24.04
C ASP A 91 -13.64 -1.18 24.35
N THR A 92 -14.35 -0.71 23.33
CA THR A 92 -15.76 -0.32 23.44
C THR A 92 -16.64 -1.52 23.83
N MET A 93 -16.45 -2.68 23.20
CA MET A 93 -17.21 -3.89 23.54
C MET A 93 -16.98 -4.35 24.98
N LYS A 94 -15.72 -4.36 25.46
CA LYS A 94 -15.40 -4.73 26.86
C LYS A 94 -16.05 -3.79 27.86
N LYS A 95 -16.07 -2.48 27.57
CA LYS A 95 -16.73 -1.47 28.43
C LYS A 95 -18.24 -1.70 28.49
N ILE A 96 -18.87 -2.01 27.36
CA ILE A 96 -20.31 -2.32 27.30
C ILE A 96 -20.63 -3.58 28.13
N GLU A 97 -19.84 -4.66 27.98
CA GLU A 97 -20.02 -5.88 28.78
C GLU A 97 -19.91 -5.61 30.28
N THR A 98 -18.92 -4.82 30.70
CA THR A 98 -18.71 -4.45 32.11
C THR A 98 -19.88 -3.64 32.67
N VAL A 99 -20.41 -2.68 31.90
CA VAL A 99 -21.58 -1.90 32.30
C VAL A 99 -22.83 -2.76 32.37
N SER A 100 -23.02 -3.67 31.40
CA SER A 100 -24.16 -4.60 31.38
C SER A 100 -24.16 -5.55 32.58
N THR A 101 -23.00 -6.10 32.96
CA THR A 101 -22.89 -6.98 34.14
C THR A 101 -22.98 -6.22 35.47
N GLY A 102 -22.56 -4.95 35.51
CA GLY A 102 -22.71 -4.10 36.70
C GLY A 102 -24.15 -3.66 37.00
N LEU A 103 -25.03 -3.65 36.00
CA LEU A 103 -26.45 -3.31 36.12
C LEU A 103 -27.34 -4.49 36.56
N ASP A 104 -26.84 -5.72 36.52
CA ASP A 104 -27.57 -6.96 36.87
C ASP A 104 -27.43 -7.38 38.36
N LEU A 105 -26.68 -6.63 39.18
CA LEU A 105 -26.59 -6.90 40.61
C LEU A 105 -27.76 -6.22 41.35
N PRO A 106 -28.66 -6.97 42.03
CA PRO A 106 -29.75 -6.37 42.78
C PRO A 106 -29.21 -5.56 43.97
N PRO A 107 -29.94 -4.51 44.40
CA PRO A 107 -29.58 -3.77 45.60
C PRO A 107 -29.61 -4.71 46.82
N GLN A 108 -28.54 -4.68 47.61
CA GLN A 108 -28.45 -5.38 48.90
C GLN A 108 -29.33 -4.71 49.95
#